data_AF-A0A0Q3VFT1-F1
#
_entry.id   AF-A0A0Q3VFT1-F1
#
_cell.length_a   1.000
_cell.length_b   1.000
_cell.length_c   1.000
_cell.angle_alpha   90.00
_cell.angle_beta   90.00
_cell.angle_gamma   90.00
#
_symmetry.space_group_name_H-M   'P 1'
#
loop_
_entity.id
_entity.type
_entity.pdbx_description
1 polymer ?
#
loop_
_entity_poly.entity_id
_entity_poly.type
_entity_poly.pdbx_seq_one_letter_code
_entity_poly.pdbx_strand_id
1 'polypeptide(L)'
;MTSNEFNAKIDELWSQTKAGNLPREERFVAIERLTDRYITATGKRPDPSQLDRLATLCLYEEVTDDRPDKMTLEEYPIMSDEQYARRTEGKHVRRHGKDGKLLPNKTEIPLNAAFDYGTDGKNYRTPKRRPLSTDEASRADAKLTRNKERRRKYNEFIKPGIVEVSYIGD
;
A
#
# COMPACT_ATOMS: atom_id res chain seq x y z
N MET A 1 -10.82 10.96 -42.82
CA MET A 1 -10.69 11.28 -41.40
C MET A 1 -9.22 11.35 -41.04
N THR A 2 -8.77 12.48 -40.52
CA THR A 2 -7.39 12.64 -40.03
C THR A 2 -7.25 12.12 -38.60
N SER A 3 -6.01 11.96 -38.11
CA SER A 3 -5.77 11.55 -36.72
C SER A 3 -6.33 12.55 -35.70
N ASN A 4 -6.24 13.85 -36.01
CA ASN A 4 -6.78 14.91 -35.15
C ASN A 4 -8.31 14.89 -35.12
N GLU A 5 -8.95 14.68 -36.27
CA GLU A 5 -10.41 14.52 -36.34
C GLU A 5 -10.88 13.29 -35.56
N PHE A 6 -10.14 12.19 -35.63
CA PHE A 6 -10.45 10.98 -34.86
C PHE A 6 -10.36 11.24 -33.35
N ASN A 7 -9.30 11.92 -32.89
CA ASN A 7 -9.16 12.31 -31.48
C ASN A 7 -10.32 13.20 -31.03
N ALA A 8 -10.70 14.20 -31.83
CA ALA A 8 -11.84 15.06 -31.50
C ALA A 8 -13.16 14.28 -31.40
N LYS A 9 -13.34 13.25 -32.24
CA LYS A 9 -14.52 12.37 -32.16
C LYS A 9 -14.49 11.44 -30.94
N ILE A 10 -13.31 10.97 -30.54
CA ILE A 10 -13.14 10.26 -29.27
C ILE A 10 -13.53 11.17 -28.09
N ASP A 11 -13.08 12.43 -28.11
CA ASP A 11 -13.42 13.42 -27.06
C ASP A 11 -14.94 13.68 -27.00
N GLU A 12 -15.61 13.75 -28.15
CA GLU A 12 -17.06 13.87 -28.24
C GLU A 12 -17.77 12.66 -27.60
N LEU A 13 -17.36 11.43 -27.94
CA LEU A 13 -17.90 10.20 -27.33
C LEU A 13 -17.70 10.21 -25.80
N TRP A 14 -16.53 10.64 -25.33
CA TRP A 14 -16.27 10.82 -23.90
C TRP A 14 -17.23 11.78 -23.24
N SER A 15 -17.47 12.94 -23.85
CA SER A 15 -18.38 13.95 -23.31
C SER A 15 -19.82 13.43 -23.23
N GLN A 16 -20.29 12.70 -24.25
CA GLN A 16 -21.63 12.12 -24.30
C GLN A 16 -21.80 11.00 -23.27
N THR A 17 -20.79 10.14 -23.14
CA THR A 17 -20.76 9.05 -22.16
C THR A 17 -20.81 9.60 -20.74
N LYS A 18 -19.98 10.60 -20.44
CA LYS A 18 -19.94 11.26 -19.12
C LYS A 18 -21.24 12.00 -18.80
N ALA A 19 -21.92 12.52 -19.81
CA ALA A 19 -23.25 13.15 -19.67
C ALA A 19 -24.38 12.12 -19.46
N GLY A 20 -24.12 10.82 -19.61
CA GLY A 20 -25.13 9.77 -19.51
C GLY A 20 -26.02 9.65 -20.76
N ASN A 21 -25.68 10.34 -21.86
CA ASN A 21 -26.46 10.35 -23.10
C ASN A 21 -26.15 9.17 -24.02
N LEU A 22 -25.13 8.38 -23.71
CA LEU A 22 -24.64 7.30 -24.56
C LEU A 22 -24.57 5.99 -23.78
N PRO A 23 -25.64 5.15 -23.82
CA PRO A 23 -25.67 3.87 -23.13
C PRO A 23 -24.65 2.88 -23.74
N ARG A 24 -24.30 1.84 -22.96
CA ARG A 24 -23.20 0.92 -23.28
C ARG A 24 -23.27 0.30 -24.68
N GLU A 25 -24.43 -0.22 -25.08
CA GLU A 25 -24.60 -0.88 -26.38
C GLU A 25 -24.42 0.09 -27.54
N GLU A 26 -25.05 1.27 -27.45
CA GLU A 26 -24.92 2.32 -28.46
C GLU A 26 -23.49 2.85 -28.55
N ARG A 27 -22.80 2.91 -27.40
CA ARG A 27 -21.39 3.31 -27.33
C ARG A 27 -20.50 2.34 -28.08
N PHE A 28 -20.68 1.03 -27.92
CA PHE A 28 -19.91 0.04 -28.69
C PHE A 28 -20.10 0.20 -30.19
N VAL A 29 -21.35 0.35 -30.63
CA VAL A 29 -21.67 0.57 -32.06
C VAL A 29 -21.05 1.88 -32.56
N ALA A 30 -21.07 2.95 -31.76
CA ALA A 30 -20.47 4.22 -32.12
C ALA A 30 -18.94 4.12 -32.27
N ILE A 31 -18.30 3.39 -31.34
CA ILE A 31 -16.85 3.13 -31.36
C ILE A 31 -16.46 2.33 -32.59
N GLU A 32 -17.15 1.22 -32.87
CA GLU A 32 -16.90 0.37 -34.04
C GLU A 32 -17.03 1.15 -35.35
N ARG A 33 -18.12 1.91 -35.50
CA ARG A 33 -18.33 2.79 -36.67
C ARG A 33 -17.23 3.84 -36.80
N LEU A 34 -16.75 4.39 -35.69
CA LEU A 34 -15.69 5.40 -35.70
C LEU A 34 -14.35 4.77 -36.11
N THR A 35 -14.01 3.59 -35.60
CA THR A 35 -12.79 2.85 -35.97
C THR A 35 -12.82 2.42 -37.43
N ASP A 36 -13.95 1.92 -37.93
CA ASP A 36 -14.09 1.50 -39.33
C ASP A 36 -13.95 2.68 -40.29
N ARG A 37 -14.55 3.83 -39.95
CA ARG A 37 -14.39 5.07 -40.72
C ARG A 37 -12.93 5.53 -40.75
N TYR A 38 -12.21 5.40 -39.64
CA TYR A 38 -10.78 5.73 -39.59
C TYR A 38 -9.96 4.82 -40.50
N ILE A 39 -10.17 3.50 -40.39
CA ILE A 39 -9.46 2.50 -41.17
C ILE A 39 -9.77 2.67 -42.66
N THR A 40 -11.04 2.87 -43.01
CA THR A 40 -11.46 3.09 -44.41
C THR A 40 -10.83 4.35 -44.99
N ALA A 41 -10.71 5.43 -44.20
CA ALA A 41 -10.16 6.69 -44.69
C ALA A 41 -8.62 6.72 -44.78
N THR A 42 -7.92 6.00 -43.90
CA THR A 42 -6.46 6.06 -43.79
C THR A 42 -5.75 4.82 -44.32
N GLY A 43 -6.46 3.70 -44.45
CA GLY A 43 -5.91 2.38 -44.74
C GLY A 43 -5.08 1.79 -43.60
N LYS A 44 -5.04 2.43 -42.42
CA LYS A 44 -4.21 2.03 -41.28
C LYS A 44 -5.08 1.84 -40.04
N ARG A 45 -4.57 1.03 -39.11
CA ARG A 45 -5.17 0.92 -37.78
C ARG A 45 -4.90 2.20 -36.98
N PRO A 46 -5.83 2.59 -36.07
CA PRO A 46 -5.58 3.69 -35.14
C PRO A 46 -4.34 3.46 -34.28
N ASP A 47 -3.78 4.55 -33.77
CA ASP A 47 -2.62 4.49 -32.88
C ASP A 47 -2.98 3.78 -31.56
N PRO A 48 -2.06 3.02 -30.95
CA PRO A 48 -2.33 2.33 -29.69
C PRO A 48 -2.88 3.24 -28.59
N SER A 49 -2.41 4.48 -28.49
CA SER A 49 -2.92 5.45 -27.51
C SER A 49 -4.40 5.79 -27.72
N GLN A 50 -4.85 5.82 -28.98
CA GLN A 50 -6.26 6.09 -29.30
C GLN A 50 -7.15 4.88 -29.00
N LEU A 51 -6.63 3.68 -29.27
CA LEU A 51 -7.32 2.43 -28.93
C LEU A 51 -7.49 2.26 -27.43
N ASP A 52 -6.48 2.65 -26.64
CA ASP A 52 -6.53 2.59 -25.17
C ASP A 52 -7.64 3.50 -24.59
N ARG A 53 -7.78 4.71 -25.15
CA ARG A 53 -8.87 5.62 -24.81
C ARG A 53 -10.26 5.06 -25.15
N LEU A 54 -10.38 4.37 -26.28
CA LEU A 54 -11.61 3.71 -26.69
C LEU A 54 -11.92 2.48 -25.82
N ALA A 55 -10.90 1.69 -25.44
CA ALA A 55 -11.05 0.57 -24.53
C ALA A 55 -11.54 1.03 -23.15
N THR A 56 -11.02 2.15 -22.66
CA THR A 56 -11.52 2.75 -21.42
C THR A 56 -13.00 3.16 -21.53
N LEU A 57 -13.45 3.67 -22.69
CA LEU A 57 -14.88 3.96 -22.90
C LEU A 57 -15.75 2.71 -22.91
N CYS A 58 -15.25 1.59 -23.45
CA CYS A 58 -15.96 0.32 -23.42
C CYS A 58 -16.23 -0.19 -21.99
N LEU A 59 -15.35 0.17 -21.06
CA LEU A 59 -15.38 -0.22 -19.65
C LEU A 59 -15.73 0.95 -18.72
N TYR A 60 -16.43 1.95 -19.25
CA TYR A 60 -16.65 3.21 -18.54
C TYR A 60 -17.39 3.00 -17.22
N GLU A 61 -18.48 2.23 -17.24
CA GLU A 61 -19.30 1.98 -16.04
C GLU A 61 -18.49 1.25 -14.97
N GLU A 62 -17.66 0.29 -15.35
CA GLU A 62 -16.82 -0.42 -14.41
C GLU A 62 -15.73 0.50 -13.84
N VAL A 63 -14.98 1.21 -14.69
CA VAL A 63 -13.87 2.05 -14.24
C VAL A 63 -14.35 3.24 -13.40
N THR A 64 -15.58 3.73 -13.62
CA THR A 64 -16.16 4.83 -12.84
C THR A 64 -16.94 4.40 -11.60
N ASP A 65 -17.22 3.11 -11.43
CA ASP A 65 -17.88 2.61 -10.23
C ASP A 65 -16.97 2.70 -9.01
N ASP A 66 -17.24 3.67 -8.14
CA ASP A 66 -16.47 4.00 -6.94
C ASP A 66 -16.81 3.16 -5.70
N ARG A 67 -17.67 2.14 -5.82
CA ARG A 67 -18.05 1.30 -4.69
C ARG A 67 -16.81 0.62 -4.05
N PRO A 68 -16.63 0.73 -2.72
CA PRO A 68 -15.46 0.17 -2.05
C PRO A 68 -15.47 -1.37 -1.97
N ASP A 69 -16.66 -1.97 -2.03
CA ASP A 69 -16.94 -3.40 -1.93
C ASP A 69 -17.11 -4.09 -3.31
N LYS A 70 -16.85 -3.35 -4.39
CA LYS A 70 -16.85 -3.86 -5.77
C LYS A 70 -16.14 -5.21 -5.92
N MET A 71 -14.97 -5.31 -5.30
CA MET A 71 -14.07 -6.46 -5.38
C MET A 71 -14.60 -7.72 -4.70
N THR A 72 -15.57 -7.56 -3.79
CA THR A 72 -16.21 -8.67 -3.09
C THR A 72 -17.56 -9.04 -3.68
N LEU A 73 -18.23 -8.09 -4.33
CA LEU A 73 -19.58 -8.29 -4.88
C LEU A 73 -19.55 -8.86 -6.31
N GLU A 74 -18.53 -8.51 -7.09
CA GLU A 74 -18.41 -8.93 -8.49
C GLU A 74 -17.50 -10.15 -8.63
N GLU A 75 -17.86 -11.08 -9.51
CA GLU A 75 -17.05 -12.26 -9.82
C GLU A 75 -15.74 -11.88 -10.55
N TYR A 76 -15.82 -10.90 -11.46
CA TYR A 76 -14.69 -10.38 -12.24
C TYR A 76 -14.62 -8.85 -12.14
N PRO A 77 -14.17 -8.31 -10.99
CA PRO A 77 -14.13 -6.87 -10.77
C PRO A 77 -13.00 -6.20 -11.57
N ILE A 78 -13.31 -5.07 -12.22
CA ILE A 78 -12.34 -4.23 -12.93
C ILE A 78 -12.08 -2.97 -12.10
N MET A 79 -10.84 -2.67 -11.75
CA MET A 79 -10.51 -1.46 -10.99
C MET A 79 -10.06 -0.32 -11.91
N SER A 80 -10.30 0.92 -11.48
CA SER A 80 -9.58 2.07 -12.02
C SER A 80 -8.17 2.17 -11.45
N ASP A 81 -7.29 2.87 -12.16
CA ASP A 81 -5.93 3.14 -11.69
C ASP A 81 -5.90 3.85 -10.33
N GLU A 82 -6.85 4.74 -10.08
CA GLU A 82 -6.95 5.42 -8.80
C GLU A 82 -7.40 4.49 -7.67
N GLN A 83 -8.33 3.57 -7.95
CA GLN A 83 -8.75 2.55 -6.99
C GLN A 83 -7.60 1.60 -6.67
N TYR A 84 -6.88 1.16 -7.70
CA TYR A 84 -5.69 0.33 -7.54
C TYR A 84 -4.62 1.03 -6.69
N ALA A 85 -4.30 2.30 -7.00
CA ALA A 85 -3.34 3.10 -6.22
C ALA A 85 -3.84 3.37 -4.80
N ARG A 86 -5.15 3.55 -4.58
CA ARG A 86 -5.73 3.70 -3.24
C ARG A 86 -5.53 2.44 -2.40
N ARG A 87 -5.61 1.25 -3.00
CA ARG A 87 -5.46 -0.03 -2.30
C ARG A 87 -4.00 -0.41 -2.05
N THR A 88 -3.17 -0.32 -3.10
CA THR A 88 -1.76 -0.74 -3.06
C THR A 88 -0.84 0.31 -2.46
N GLU A 89 -1.06 1.59 -2.79
CA GLU A 89 -0.21 2.71 -2.40
C GLU A 89 -0.84 3.60 -1.33
N GLY A 90 -2.13 3.43 -1.00
CA GLY A 90 -2.85 4.27 -0.03
C GLY A 90 -3.05 5.71 -0.49
N LYS A 91 -2.99 5.96 -1.79
CA LYS A 91 -3.22 7.28 -2.39
C LYS A 91 -4.61 7.80 -1.98
N HIS A 92 -4.70 9.08 -1.63
CA HIS A 92 -5.95 9.73 -1.16
C HIS A 92 -6.60 9.14 0.12
N VAL A 93 -5.97 8.19 0.81
CA VAL A 93 -6.44 7.71 2.11
C VAL A 93 -5.90 8.63 3.21
N ARG A 94 -6.77 9.13 4.10
CA ARG A 94 -6.31 9.89 5.26
C ARG A 94 -5.49 8.98 6.18
N ARG A 95 -4.19 9.25 6.26
CA ARG A 95 -3.26 8.50 7.12
C ARG A 95 -2.95 9.29 8.39
N HIS A 96 -3.95 9.45 9.25
CA HIS A 96 -3.72 9.99 10.59
C HIS A 96 -3.83 8.87 11.62
N GLY A 97 -2.68 8.44 12.16
CA GLY A 97 -2.64 7.78 13.45
C GLY A 97 -2.95 8.80 14.56
N LYS A 98 -3.38 8.30 15.74
CA LYS A 98 -3.61 9.15 16.93
C LYS A 98 -2.39 10.00 17.30
N ASP A 99 -1.19 9.58 16.89
CA ASP A 99 0.09 10.24 17.17
C ASP A 99 0.60 11.13 16.01
N GLY A 100 -0.23 11.44 15.00
CA GLY A 100 0.18 12.18 13.80
C GLY A 100 1.05 11.39 12.82
N LYS A 101 1.36 10.12 13.13
CA LYS A 101 2.13 9.23 12.25
C LYS A 101 1.27 8.64 11.15
N LEU A 102 1.88 8.48 9.98
CA LEU A 102 1.29 7.85 8.81
C LEU A 102 1.03 6.36 9.11
N LEU A 103 -0.24 5.93 9.14
CA LEU A 103 -0.58 4.51 9.29
C LEU A 103 -0.12 3.73 8.05
N PRO A 104 0.41 2.50 8.19
CA PRO A 104 0.71 1.64 7.05
C PRO A 104 -0.58 1.35 6.27
N ASN A 105 -0.45 1.04 4.98
CA ASN A 105 -1.59 0.69 4.12
C ASN A 105 -2.42 -0.40 4.80
N LYS A 106 -3.67 -0.07 5.09
CA LYS A 106 -4.60 -0.96 5.80
C LYS A 106 -5.26 -1.97 4.89
N THR A 107 -5.36 -1.68 3.60
CA THR A 107 -6.23 -2.43 2.69
C THR A 107 -5.53 -3.63 2.10
N GLU A 108 -4.30 -3.46 1.59
CA GLU A 108 -3.53 -4.54 1.00
C GLU A 108 -2.13 -4.58 1.59
N ILE A 109 -1.69 -5.80 1.90
CA ILE A 109 -0.32 -6.07 2.31
C ILE A 109 0.51 -6.07 1.00
N PRO A 110 1.50 -5.18 0.85
CA PRO A 110 2.30 -5.15 -0.37
C PRO A 110 3.01 -6.50 -0.54
N LEU A 111 3.18 -6.97 -1.79
CA LEU A 111 3.87 -8.25 -2.07
C LEU A 111 5.25 -8.34 -1.41
N ASN A 112 5.96 -7.21 -1.28
CA ASN A 112 7.24 -7.14 -0.58
C ASN A 112 7.16 -7.56 0.90
N ALA A 113 6.02 -7.36 1.57
CA ALA A 113 5.84 -7.82 2.94
C ALA A 113 5.64 -9.34 3.04
N ALA A 114 5.29 -10.01 1.93
CA ALA A 114 5.26 -11.48 1.85
C ALA A 114 6.62 -12.09 1.50
N PHE A 115 7.59 -11.30 0.99
CA PHE A 115 8.91 -11.78 0.57
C PHE A 115 9.67 -12.50 1.68
N ASP A 116 9.53 -12.02 2.91
CA ASP A 116 10.18 -12.62 4.08
C ASP A 116 9.44 -13.86 4.61
N TYR A 117 8.24 -14.18 4.11
CA TYR A 117 7.48 -15.34 4.55
C TYR A 117 7.74 -16.55 3.66
N GLY A 118 8.15 -17.66 4.26
CA GLY A 118 8.23 -18.93 3.54
C GLY A 118 6.87 -19.58 3.34
N THR A 119 6.82 -20.59 2.47
CA THR A 119 5.64 -21.43 2.24
C THR A 119 5.16 -22.18 3.48
N ASP A 120 6.02 -22.30 4.50
CA ASP A 120 5.71 -22.85 5.82
C ASP A 120 5.03 -21.84 6.76
N GLY A 121 4.76 -20.62 6.29
CA GLY A 121 4.14 -19.54 7.06
C GLY A 121 5.08 -18.85 8.04
N LYS A 122 6.39 -19.20 8.07
CA LYS A 122 7.36 -18.57 8.96
C LYS A 122 7.95 -17.30 8.33
N ASN A 123 8.20 -16.31 9.17
CA ASN A 123 8.88 -15.08 8.78
C ASN A 123 10.41 -15.25 8.97
N TYR A 124 11.15 -15.19 7.86
CA TYR A 124 12.60 -15.31 7.75
C TYR A 124 13.34 -13.97 7.81
N ARG A 125 12.63 -12.86 8.05
CA ARG A 125 13.26 -11.56 8.25
C ARG A 125 14.24 -11.65 9.43
N THR A 126 15.44 -11.10 9.25
CA THR A 126 16.41 -10.97 10.35
C THR A 126 15.72 -10.33 11.57
N PRO A 127 15.71 -10.99 12.74
CA PRO A 127 14.95 -10.54 13.90
C PRO A 127 15.59 -9.28 14.50
N LYS A 128 15.27 -8.12 13.93
CA LYS A 128 15.65 -6.81 14.47
C LYS A 128 14.65 -6.43 15.55
N ARG A 129 15.09 -6.34 16.81
CA ARG A 129 14.25 -5.83 17.89
C ARG A 129 13.83 -4.40 17.55
N ARG A 130 12.57 -4.05 17.80
CA ARG A 130 12.14 -2.66 17.63
C ARG A 130 12.99 -1.74 18.53
N PRO A 131 13.38 -0.55 18.07
CA PRO A 131 13.92 0.45 18.99
C PRO A 131 12.86 0.74 20.07
N LEU A 132 13.32 0.90 21.30
CA LEU A 132 12.47 1.34 22.40
C LEU A 132 11.97 2.75 22.12
N SER A 133 10.72 3.03 22.51
CA SER A 133 10.25 4.43 22.57
C SER A 133 11.06 5.20 23.63
N THR A 134 11.08 6.53 23.55
CA THR A 134 11.79 7.39 24.53
C THR A 134 11.37 7.06 25.96
N ASP A 135 10.06 6.97 26.22
CA ASP A 135 9.51 6.61 27.53
C ASP A 135 9.91 5.18 27.98
N GLU A 136 9.85 4.20 27.07
CA GLU A 136 10.25 2.83 27.39
C GLU A 136 11.77 2.72 27.68
N ALA A 137 12.59 3.47 26.95
CA ALA A 137 14.03 3.55 27.16
C ALA A 137 14.35 4.18 28.53
N SER A 138 13.68 5.29 28.90
CA SER A 138 13.82 5.91 30.21
C SER A 138 13.42 4.96 31.35
N ARG A 139 12.34 4.20 31.18
CA ARG A 139 11.91 3.20 32.18
C ARG A 139 12.88 2.02 32.29
N ALA A 140 13.49 1.59 31.19
CA ALA A 140 14.51 0.55 31.20
C ALA A 140 15.80 1.03 31.88
N ASP A 141 16.23 2.26 31.57
CA ASP A 141 17.43 2.88 32.15
C ASP A 141 17.31 3.07 33.68
N ALA A 142 16.15 3.55 34.15
CA ALA A 142 15.87 3.68 35.58
C ALA A 142 16.02 2.36 36.36
N LYS A 143 15.75 1.22 35.73
CA LYS A 143 15.95 -0.11 36.33
C LYS A 143 17.43 -0.51 36.36
N LEU A 144 18.21 -0.10 35.35
CA LEU A 144 19.63 -0.40 35.25
C LEU A 144 20.42 0.25 36.40
N THR A 145 20.12 1.52 36.71
CA THR A 145 20.75 2.28 37.80
C THR A 145 20.50 1.63 39.16
N ARG A 146 19.25 1.24 39.44
CA ARG A 146 18.88 0.53 40.69
C ARG A 146 19.55 -0.83 40.81
N ASN A 147 19.71 -1.54 39.70
CA ASN A 147 20.42 -2.82 39.70
C ASN A 147 21.91 -2.67 39.98
N LYS A 148 22.54 -1.56 39.52
CA LYS A 148 23.95 -1.25 39.81
C LYS A 148 24.16 -1.02 41.32
N GLU A 149 23.28 -0.27 41.96
CA GLU A 149 23.33 -0.05 43.42
C GLU A 149 23.10 -1.33 44.21
N ARG A 150 22.11 -2.16 43.80
CA ARG A 150 21.85 -3.47 44.43
C ARG A 150 23.07 -4.39 44.32
N ARG A 151 23.70 -4.45 43.14
CA ARG A 151 24.96 -5.20 42.94
C ARG A 151 26.07 -4.70 43.86
N ARG A 152 26.23 -3.38 44.01
CA ARG A 152 27.24 -2.81 44.91
C ARG A 152 27.00 -3.24 46.36
N LYS A 153 25.78 -3.09 46.88
CA LYS A 153 25.41 -3.51 48.25
C LYS A 153 25.61 -5.01 48.48
N TYR A 154 25.23 -5.83 47.50
CA TYR A 154 25.42 -7.28 47.57
C TYR A 154 26.90 -7.67 47.59
N ASN A 155 27.71 -7.06 46.72
CA ASN A 155 29.16 -7.31 46.69
C ASN A 155 29.85 -6.87 47.98
N GLU A 156 29.39 -5.77 48.59
CA GLU A 156 29.87 -5.29 49.88
C GLU A 156 29.48 -6.24 51.03
N PHE A 157 28.25 -6.75 51.02
CA PHE A 157 27.76 -7.74 51.99
C PHE A 157 28.52 -9.08 51.91
N ILE A 158 28.88 -9.54 50.70
CA ILE A 158 29.61 -10.80 50.48
C ILE A 158 31.12 -10.64 50.67
N LYS A 159 31.64 -9.42 50.72
CA LYS A 159 33.07 -9.18 50.90
C LYS A 159 33.53 -9.84 52.21
N PRO A 160 34.45 -10.81 52.17
CA PRO A 160 34.89 -11.49 53.39
C PRO A 160 35.57 -10.49 54.33
N GLY A 161 35.25 -10.61 55.63
CA GLY A 161 35.89 -9.82 56.67
C GLY A 161 37.37 -10.20 56.83
N ILE A 162 38.18 -9.27 57.34
CA ILE A 162 39.57 -9.54 57.70
C ILE A 162 39.55 -10.50 58.89
N VAL A 163 40.15 -11.68 58.74
CA VAL A 163 40.30 -12.65 59.82
C VAL A 163 41.64 -12.41 60.48
N GLU A 164 41.62 -11.88 61.71
CA GLU A 164 42.82 -11.77 62.53
C GLU A 164 42.99 -13.06 63.34
N VAL A 165 44.09 -13.77 63.08
CA VAL A 165 44.44 -15.00 63.79
C VAL A 165 45.47 -14.65 64.86
N SER A 166 45.08 -14.72 66.13
CA SER A 166 46.01 -14.64 67.25
C SER A 166 46.36 -16.04 67.76
N TYR A 167 47.65 -16.31 67.92
CA TYR A 167 48.14 -17.56 68.49
C TYR A 167 48.26 -17.40 70.00
N ILE A 168 47.66 -18.31 70.75
CA ILE A 168 47.85 -18.42 72.21
C ILE A 168 49.17 -19.19 72.39
N GLY A 169 50.18 -18.54 72.96
CA GLY A 169 51.51 -19.12 73.13
C GLY A 169 51.55 -20.29 74.12
N ASP A 170 52.53 -21.18 73.91
CA ASP A 170 52.84 -22.37 74.72
C ASP A 170 53.30 -22.05 76.15
#